data_AF-A0A920QPE1-F1
#
_entry.id   AF-A0A920QPE1-F1
#
_cell.length_a   1.000
_cell.length_b   1.000
_cell.length_c   1.000
_cell.angle_alpha   90.00
_cell.angle_beta   90.00
_cell.angle_gamma   90.00
#
_symmetry.space_group_name_H-M   'P 1'
#
loop_
_entity.id
_entity.type
_entity.pdbx_description
1 polymer ?
#
loop_
_entity_poly.entity_id
_entity_poly.type
_entity_poly.pdbx_seq_one_letter_code
_entity_poly.pdbx_strand_id
1 'polypeptide(L)'
;MGQVSARGTFMNLYLNGKNNGYYNPTERIDSDFLNSWNGSDSEWDIIAQFGELREGDTVKWNELKSALLKNLSVPQNYAAVERLFDVDNFIDYIMLNVYANTGDWPHNNWRPPVNAARRKWRFIVWDAEWRSETRARRFGNNLTRGRGRRSESPFFPFVSEKPRVLMRFADGSIHYFKGALTEKVLPAFEMKEEFSAYPKNEPTVERTWVRAAERSS
;
A
#
# COMPACT_ATOMS: atom_id res chain seq x y z
N MET A 1 3.39 12.03 5.78
CA MET A 1 3.47 12.62 4.43
C MET A 1 2.13 13.20 3.92
N GLY A 2 1.10 13.32 4.76
CA GLY A 2 -0.18 13.97 4.36
C GLY A 2 -1.09 13.15 3.43
N GLN A 3 -0.68 11.93 3.08
CA GLN A 3 -1.48 11.01 2.26
C GLN A 3 -2.55 10.30 3.09
N VAL A 4 -3.62 9.87 2.42
CA VAL A 4 -4.66 9.00 3.00
C VAL A 4 -4.03 7.69 3.45
N SER A 5 -4.42 7.21 4.62
CA SER A 5 -4.00 5.91 5.15
C SER A 5 -5.11 5.33 6.00
N ALA A 6 -5.35 4.03 5.89
CA ALA A 6 -6.20 3.32 6.83
C ALA A 6 -5.62 3.40 8.24
N ARG A 7 -6.50 3.55 9.22
CA ARG A 7 -6.15 3.58 10.65
C ARG A 7 -6.51 2.27 11.31
N GLY A 8 -5.67 1.86 12.24
CA GLY A 8 -5.93 0.75 13.14
C GLY A 8 -5.84 1.19 14.59
N THR A 9 -6.49 0.44 15.47
CA THR A 9 -6.37 0.62 16.93
C THR A 9 -6.24 -0.74 17.60
N PHE A 10 -5.39 -0.85 18.61
CA PHE A 10 -5.29 -2.07 19.40
C PHE A 10 -6.49 -2.20 20.34
N MET A 11 -7.08 -3.40 20.38
CA MET A 11 -8.23 -3.74 21.22
C MET A 11 -8.07 -5.13 21.82
N ASN A 12 -8.67 -5.36 22.98
CA ASN A 12 -8.82 -6.69 23.57
C ASN A 12 -10.23 -7.21 23.25
N LEU A 13 -10.31 -8.34 22.55
CA LEU A 13 -11.58 -8.91 22.09
C LEU A 13 -12.11 -9.92 23.10
N TYR A 14 -13.37 -9.76 23.51
CA TYR A 14 -14.11 -10.74 24.29
C TYR A 14 -15.24 -11.32 23.45
N LEU A 15 -15.29 -12.65 23.32
CA LEU A 15 -16.38 -13.38 22.66
C LEU A 15 -17.11 -14.23 23.70
N ASN A 16 -18.41 -14.03 23.85
CA ASN A 16 -19.25 -14.70 24.86
C ASN A 16 -18.66 -14.62 26.28
N GLY A 17 -18.12 -13.45 26.65
CA GLY A 17 -17.50 -13.22 27.96
C GLY A 17 -16.09 -13.79 28.14
N LYS A 18 -15.52 -14.47 27.13
CA LYS A 18 -14.17 -15.03 27.19
C LYS A 18 -13.19 -14.16 26.40
N ASN A 19 -12.04 -13.86 27.00
CA ASN A 19 -10.94 -13.14 26.34
C ASN A 19 -10.41 -14.00 25.17
N ASN A 20 -10.32 -13.39 23.99
CA ASN A 20 -9.82 -13.99 22.74
C ASN A 20 -8.53 -13.32 22.23
N GLY A 21 -7.95 -12.39 22.99
CA GLY A 21 -6.66 -11.78 22.73
C GLY A 21 -6.73 -10.36 22.16
N TYR A 22 -5.56 -9.87 21.76
CA TYR A 22 -5.39 -8.53 21.21
C TYR A 22 -5.52 -8.55 19.69
N TYR A 23 -6.31 -7.62 19.17
CA TYR A 23 -6.52 -7.41 17.74
C TYR A 23 -6.21 -5.97 17.36
N ASN A 24 -5.91 -5.75 16.09
CA ASN A 24 -5.81 -4.43 15.49
C ASN A 24 -6.88 -4.28 14.40
N PRO A 25 -8.16 -4.09 14.75
CA PRO A 25 -9.17 -3.69 13.77
C PRO A 25 -8.66 -2.49 12.98
N THR A 26 -8.65 -2.63 11.66
CA THR A 26 -8.11 -1.65 10.73
C THR A 26 -9.18 -1.32 9.70
N GLU A 27 -9.35 -0.03 9.41
CA GLU A 27 -10.26 0.45 8.37
C GLU A 27 -9.97 -0.26 7.05
N ARG A 28 -10.99 -0.84 6.43
CA ARG A 28 -10.85 -1.42 5.09
C ARG A 28 -10.83 -0.29 4.07
N ILE A 29 -9.94 -0.37 3.08
CA ILE A 29 -9.95 0.59 1.97
C ILE A 29 -11.00 0.13 0.95
N ASP A 30 -12.19 0.72 1.08
CA ASP A 30 -13.36 0.58 0.21
C ASP A 30 -13.96 1.96 -0.12
N SER A 31 -15.05 1.98 -0.90
CA SER A 31 -15.75 3.22 -1.23
C SER A 31 -16.23 3.99 0.00
N ASP A 32 -16.73 3.31 1.03
CA ASP A 32 -17.18 3.93 2.29
C ASP A 32 -16.04 4.65 3.02
N PHE A 33 -14.89 3.98 3.16
CA PHE A 33 -13.68 4.60 3.71
C PHE A 33 -13.27 5.84 2.91
N LEU A 34 -13.24 5.74 1.58
CA LEU A 34 -12.85 6.86 0.73
C LEU A 34 -13.85 8.02 0.81
N ASN A 35 -15.15 7.72 0.82
CA ASN A 35 -16.21 8.70 0.92
C ASN A 35 -16.19 9.43 2.27
N SER A 36 -15.97 8.70 3.37
CA SER A 36 -15.80 9.30 4.70
C SER A 36 -14.58 10.24 4.77
N TRP A 37 -13.44 9.84 4.20
CA TRP A 37 -12.24 10.67 4.20
C TRP A 37 -12.38 11.91 3.32
N ASN A 38 -13.18 11.82 2.25
CA ASN A 38 -13.37 12.91 1.29
C ASN A 38 -14.55 13.83 1.59
N GLY A 39 -15.43 13.44 2.52
CA GLY A 39 -16.72 14.09 2.68
C GLY A 39 -17.54 14.05 1.38
N SER A 40 -17.47 12.94 0.65
CA SER A 40 -18.13 12.76 -0.64
C SER A 40 -19.05 11.54 -0.64
N ASP A 41 -19.94 11.47 -1.62
CA ASP A 41 -20.71 10.26 -1.94
C ASP A 41 -20.43 9.90 -3.40
N SER A 42 -19.19 9.47 -3.65
CA SER A 42 -18.71 9.16 -5.00
C SER A 42 -18.65 7.66 -5.23
N GLU A 43 -18.88 7.28 -6.47
CA GLU A 43 -18.49 5.96 -6.98
C GLU A 43 -16.97 5.89 -7.16
N TRP A 44 -16.37 4.79 -6.70
CA TRP A 44 -14.94 4.55 -6.73
C TRP A 44 -14.60 3.32 -7.55
N ASP A 45 -13.62 3.46 -8.42
CA ASP A 45 -12.92 2.34 -9.01
C ASP A 45 -11.71 2.02 -8.11
N ILE A 46 -11.64 0.82 -7.56
CA ILE A 46 -10.59 0.41 -6.63
C ILE A 46 -9.92 -0.85 -7.16
N ILE A 47 -8.61 -0.78 -7.36
CA ILE A 47 -7.80 -1.90 -7.81
C ILE A 47 -6.94 -2.43 -6.65
N ALA A 48 -6.62 -3.71 -6.73
CA ALA A 48 -5.79 -4.44 -5.82
C ALA A 48 -4.62 -5.13 -6.54
N GLN A 49 -3.81 -5.86 -5.77
CA GLN A 49 -2.69 -6.65 -6.29
C GLN A 49 -3.08 -7.46 -7.52
N PHE A 50 -2.13 -7.62 -8.45
CA PHE A 50 -2.35 -8.31 -9.73
C PHE A 50 -3.41 -7.68 -10.66
N GLY A 51 -3.84 -6.45 -10.38
CA GLY A 51 -4.89 -5.78 -11.16
C GLY A 51 -6.29 -6.31 -10.85
N GLU A 52 -6.48 -6.93 -9.69
CA GLU A 52 -7.77 -7.37 -9.20
C GLU A 52 -8.70 -6.17 -9.00
N LEU A 53 -9.91 -6.25 -9.55
CA LEU A 53 -10.97 -5.28 -9.31
C LEU A 53 -11.57 -5.54 -7.92
N ARG A 54 -11.55 -4.53 -7.05
CA ARG A 54 -12.21 -4.58 -5.75
C ARG A 54 -13.60 -3.96 -5.82
N GLU A 55 -13.71 -2.80 -6.44
CA GLU A 55 -14.95 -2.03 -6.61
C GLU A 55 -14.90 -1.23 -7.92
N GLY A 56 -16.07 -0.90 -8.47
CA GLY A 56 -16.21 -0.12 -9.71
C GLY A 56 -15.89 -0.93 -10.96
N ASP A 57 -15.12 -0.35 -11.88
CA ASP A 57 -14.68 -1.00 -13.12
C ASP A 57 -13.16 -0.88 -13.39
N THR A 58 -12.71 -1.43 -14.53
CA THR A 58 -11.30 -1.41 -14.93
C THR A 58 -10.98 -0.49 -16.11
N VAL A 59 -11.94 0.31 -16.59
CA VAL A 59 -11.80 1.13 -17.81
C VAL A 59 -10.67 2.14 -17.64
N LYS A 60 -10.72 2.96 -16.58
CA LYS A 60 -9.67 3.96 -16.29
C LYS A 60 -8.34 3.31 -15.90
N TRP A 61 -8.37 2.12 -15.33
CA TRP A 61 -7.16 1.38 -14.97
C TRP A 61 -6.45 0.90 -16.24
N ASN A 62 -7.21 0.39 -17.20
CA ASN A 62 -6.70 -0.01 -18.51
C ASN A 62 -6.20 1.21 -19.30
N GLU A 63 -6.88 2.36 -19.22
CA GLU A 63 -6.39 3.62 -19.81
C GLU A 63 -5.01 4.01 -19.26
N LEU A 64 -4.82 4.00 -17.94
CA LEU A 64 -3.53 4.29 -17.32
C LEU A 64 -2.45 3.30 -17.76
N LYS A 65 -2.74 1.98 -17.73
CA LYS A 65 -1.80 0.96 -18.20
C LYS A 65 -1.40 1.16 -19.66
N SER A 66 -2.36 1.44 -20.54
CA SER A 66 -2.09 1.72 -21.95
C SER A 66 -1.26 2.99 -22.15
N ALA A 67 -1.45 4.02 -21.33
CA ALA A 67 -0.62 5.22 -21.37
C ALA A 67 0.83 4.94 -20.93
N LEU A 68 1.02 4.11 -19.90
CA LEU A 68 2.34 3.71 -19.39
C LEU A 68 3.15 2.84 -20.35
N LEU A 69 2.49 2.13 -21.27
CA LEU A 69 3.17 1.31 -22.29
C LEU A 69 3.76 2.15 -23.44
N LYS A 70 3.47 3.45 -23.52
CA LYS A 70 4.01 4.34 -24.55
C LYS A 70 5.44 4.78 -24.20
N ASN A 71 6.17 5.29 -25.20
CA ASN A 71 7.47 5.90 -24.95
C ASN A 71 7.32 7.19 -24.13
N LEU A 72 7.68 7.15 -22.85
CA LEU A 72 7.53 8.26 -21.89
C LEU A 72 8.63 9.32 -22.00
N SER A 73 9.66 9.11 -22.83
CA SER A 73 10.59 10.19 -23.19
C SER A 73 9.92 11.26 -24.07
N VAL A 74 8.80 10.93 -24.72
CA VAL A 74 7.97 11.87 -25.49
C VAL A 74 7.11 12.71 -24.53
N PRO A 75 7.22 14.06 -24.53
CA PRO A 75 6.51 14.92 -23.58
C PRO A 75 4.99 14.74 -23.56
N GLN A 76 4.37 14.50 -24.71
CA GLN A 76 2.92 14.32 -24.84
C GLN A 76 2.43 13.02 -24.19
N ASN A 77 3.20 11.94 -24.28
CA ASN A 77 2.88 10.66 -23.63
C ASN A 77 3.04 10.79 -22.11
N TYR A 78 4.09 11.47 -21.65
CA TYR A 78 4.30 11.77 -20.24
C TYR A 78 3.14 12.58 -19.66
N ALA A 79 2.76 13.67 -20.33
CA ALA A 79 1.63 14.50 -19.93
C ALA A 79 0.30 13.73 -19.90
N ALA A 80 0.14 12.69 -20.73
CA ALA A 80 -1.03 11.82 -20.68
C ALA A 80 -1.07 10.98 -19.40
N VAL A 81 0.06 10.44 -18.97
CA VAL A 81 0.16 9.72 -17.69
C VAL A 81 -0.07 10.67 -16.51
N GLU A 82 0.52 11.87 -16.50
CA GLU A 82 0.32 12.86 -15.43
C GLU A 82 -1.14 13.29 -15.21
N ARG A 83 -1.97 13.19 -16.25
CA ARG A 83 -3.42 13.46 -16.15
C ARG A 83 -4.19 12.34 -15.46
N LEU A 84 -3.68 11.11 -15.51
CA LEU A 84 -4.33 9.91 -15.00
C LEU A 84 -3.70 9.43 -13.68
N PHE A 85 -2.52 9.93 -13.32
CA PHE A 85 -1.71 9.40 -12.23
C PHE A 85 -1.18 10.50 -11.33
N ASP A 86 -1.31 10.32 -10.02
CA ASP A 86 -0.78 11.24 -9.01
C ASP A 86 0.65 10.83 -8.64
N VAL A 87 1.59 11.43 -9.35
CA VAL A 87 3.03 11.15 -9.25
C VAL A 87 3.56 11.48 -7.86
N ASP A 88 3.14 12.61 -7.29
CA ASP A 88 3.62 13.07 -6.00
C ASP A 88 3.16 12.11 -4.88
N ASN A 89 1.92 11.65 -4.95
CA ASN A 89 1.44 10.60 -4.05
C ASN A 89 2.21 9.28 -4.23
N PHE A 90 2.54 8.90 -5.47
CA PHE A 90 3.29 7.68 -5.71
C PHE A 90 4.73 7.75 -5.19
N ILE A 91 5.37 8.92 -5.24
CA ILE A 91 6.68 9.14 -4.61
C ILE A 91 6.58 8.92 -3.10
N ASP A 92 5.59 9.53 -2.43
CA ASP A 92 5.37 9.33 -0.99
C ASP A 92 5.09 7.84 -0.66
N TYR A 93 4.33 7.14 -1.50
CA TYR A 93 4.06 5.70 -1.37
C TYR A 93 5.36 4.87 -1.45
N ILE A 94 6.23 5.13 -2.43
CA ILE A 94 7.51 4.44 -2.57
C ILE A 94 8.38 4.72 -1.35
N MET A 95 8.50 5.99 -0.95
CA MET A 95 9.31 6.40 0.19
C MET A 95 8.89 5.66 1.47
N LEU A 96 7.58 5.53 1.71
CA LEU A 96 7.08 4.83 2.88
C LEU A 96 7.44 3.34 2.87
N ASN A 97 7.25 2.65 1.74
CA ASN A 97 7.56 1.23 1.63
C ASN A 97 9.06 0.93 1.72
N VAL A 98 9.89 1.81 1.15
CA VAL A 98 11.35 1.73 1.28
C VAL A 98 11.75 1.94 2.74
N TYR A 99 11.22 2.96 3.40
CA TYR A 99 11.51 3.25 4.81
C TYR A 99 11.06 2.12 5.75
N ALA A 100 9.84 1.60 5.55
CA ALA A 100 9.27 0.53 6.36
C ALA A 100 9.87 -0.85 6.07
N ASN A 101 10.62 -0.98 4.97
CA ASN A 101 11.12 -2.26 4.45
C ASN A 101 9.99 -3.30 4.35
N THR A 102 8.93 -2.97 3.62
CA THR A 102 7.76 -3.84 3.43
C THR A 102 8.17 -5.11 2.66
N GLY A 103 7.98 -6.28 3.26
CA GLY A 103 8.67 -7.51 2.88
C GLY A 103 8.23 -8.18 1.56
N ASP A 104 6.97 -8.03 1.15
CA ASP A 104 6.39 -8.59 -0.10
C ASP A 104 6.06 -7.50 -1.15
N TRP A 105 6.43 -6.25 -0.87
CA TRP A 105 6.48 -5.16 -1.84
C TRP A 105 7.68 -5.38 -2.81
N PRO A 106 7.54 -5.12 -4.14
CA PRO A 106 6.49 -4.38 -4.85
C PRO A 106 5.48 -5.30 -5.56
N HIS A 107 5.10 -6.43 -4.98
CA HIS A 107 4.10 -7.32 -5.57
C HIS A 107 2.73 -7.21 -4.88
N ASN A 108 2.71 -6.64 -3.68
CA ASN A 108 1.55 -6.44 -2.82
C ASN A 108 1.67 -5.07 -2.13
N ASN A 109 0.70 -4.76 -1.27
CA ASN A 109 0.68 -3.58 -0.40
C ASN A 109 0.22 -2.26 -1.03
N TRP A 110 -0.67 -2.36 -2.02
CA TRP A 110 -1.26 -1.20 -2.68
C TRP A 110 -2.77 -1.39 -2.89
N ARG A 111 -3.49 -0.28 -2.69
CA ARG A 111 -4.92 -0.13 -2.96
C ARG A 111 -5.14 1.20 -3.68
N PRO A 112 -5.00 1.26 -5.01
CA PRO A 112 -5.20 2.50 -5.72
C PRO A 112 -6.67 2.74 -6.04
N PRO A 113 -7.23 3.89 -5.61
CA PRO A 113 -8.57 4.29 -5.98
C PRO A 113 -8.56 5.41 -7.03
N VAL A 114 -9.65 5.53 -7.79
CA VAL A 114 -9.97 6.72 -8.58
C VAL A 114 -11.48 6.96 -8.57
N ASN A 115 -11.87 8.24 -8.61
CA ASN A 115 -13.26 8.64 -8.86
C ASN A 115 -13.31 9.74 -9.92
N ALA A 116 -14.52 10.10 -10.35
CA ALA A 116 -14.75 11.13 -11.36
C ALA A 116 -14.23 12.53 -10.93
N ALA A 117 -14.29 12.85 -9.64
CA ALA A 117 -13.86 14.15 -9.13
C ALA A 117 -12.33 14.32 -9.10
N ARG A 118 -11.58 13.29 -8.70
CA ARG A 118 -10.11 13.32 -8.60
C ARG A 118 -9.42 13.03 -9.90
N ARG A 119 -9.97 12.12 -10.72
CA ARG A 119 -9.47 11.72 -12.05
C ARG A 119 -8.08 11.08 -12.09
N LYS A 120 -7.34 11.09 -10.99
CA LYS A 120 -6.00 10.51 -10.87
C LYS A 120 -5.99 9.33 -9.92
N TRP A 121 -5.36 8.26 -10.36
CA TRP A 121 -4.99 7.13 -9.51
C TRP A 121 -3.97 7.57 -8.47
N ARG A 122 -4.23 7.23 -7.22
CA ARG A 122 -3.32 7.38 -6.07
C ARG A 122 -3.01 6.01 -5.51
N PHE A 123 -1.84 5.80 -4.93
CA PHE A 123 -1.47 4.57 -4.26
C PHE A 123 -1.60 4.76 -2.74
N ILE A 124 -2.46 3.94 -2.13
CA ILE A 124 -2.60 3.85 -0.67
C ILE A 124 -1.92 2.56 -0.22
N VAL A 125 -1.09 2.65 0.81
CA VAL A 125 -0.48 1.47 1.45
C VAL A 125 -1.57 0.67 2.16
N TRP A 126 -1.56 -0.64 1.96
CA TRP A 126 -2.46 -1.59 2.59
C TRP A 126 -1.67 -2.85 2.95
N ASP A 127 -2.12 -3.66 3.92
CA ASP A 127 -1.55 -5.01 4.18
C ASP A 127 -0.04 -5.02 4.54
N ALA A 128 0.48 -3.89 5.03
CA ALA A 128 1.91 -3.69 5.26
C ALA A 128 2.40 -4.16 6.65
N GLU A 129 1.73 -5.14 7.27
CA GLU A 129 2.16 -5.70 8.56
C GLU A 129 3.47 -6.48 8.46
N TRP A 130 3.85 -6.97 7.27
CA TRP A 130 5.15 -7.60 7.01
C TRP A 130 6.26 -6.56 6.80
N ARG A 131 6.22 -5.49 7.58
CA ARG A 131 7.26 -4.45 7.66
C ARG A 131 8.31 -4.85 8.68
N SER A 132 9.59 -4.60 8.38
CA SER A 132 10.72 -4.94 9.27
C SER A 132 10.81 -6.44 9.61
N GLU A 133 10.56 -7.32 8.63
CA GLU A 133 10.69 -8.76 8.88
C GLU A 133 12.18 -9.13 9.12
N THR A 134 12.49 -9.47 10.37
CA THR A 134 13.78 -10.00 10.86
C THR A 134 14.10 -11.42 10.37
N ARG A 135 13.26 -12.01 9.51
CA ARG A 135 13.54 -13.30 8.87
C ARG A 135 14.31 -13.11 7.57
N ALA A 136 15.64 -13.12 7.66
CA ALA A 136 16.59 -13.58 6.62
C ALA A 136 16.42 -13.10 5.16
N ARG A 137 15.48 -12.20 4.86
CA ARG A 137 15.33 -11.52 3.58
C ARG A 137 16.25 -10.33 3.63
N ARG A 138 17.48 -10.58 3.21
CA ARG A 138 18.57 -9.59 3.11
C ARG A 138 18.01 -8.29 2.55
N PHE A 139 18.40 -7.17 3.17
CA PHE A 139 18.30 -5.81 2.65
C PHE A 139 18.56 -5.82 1.14
N GLY A 140 17.46 -5.83 0.38
CA GLY A 140 17.47 -6.05 -1.05
C GLY A 140 16.97 -4.80 -1.72
N ASN A 141 17.60 -4.41 -2.83
CA ASN A 141 17.09 -3.33 -3.66
C ASN A 141 15.78 -3.78 -4.34
N ASN A 142 14.66 -3.65 -3.63
CA ASN A 142 13.33 -4.03 -4.11
C ASN A 142 12.87 -3.15 -5.29
N LEU A 143 13.44 -1.95 -5.45
CA LEU A 143 13.18 -1.04 -6.58
C LEU A 143 13.65 -1.62 -7.92
N THR A 144 14.70 -2.45 -7.91
CA THR A 144 15.26 -3.05 -9.15
C THR A 144 14.97 -4.53 -9.30
N ARG A 145 14.78 -5.27 -8.20
CA ARG A 145 14.57 -6.73 -8.21
C ARG A 145 13.11 -7.15 -8.39
N GLY A 146 12.14 -6.28 -8.15
CA GLY A 146 10.71 -6.56 -8.30
C GLY A 146 10.16 -6.43 -9.73
N ARG A 147 11.00 -6.45 -10.77
CA ARG A 147 10.57 -6.30 -12.17
C ARG A 147 9.85 -7.56 -12.67
N GLY A 148 8.54 -7.61 -12.49
CA GLY A 148 7.68 -8.67 -13.05
C GLY A 148 6.31 -8.15 -13.45
N ARG A 149 5.59 -8.85 -14.36
CA ARG A 149 4.24 -8.48 -14.85
C ARG A 149 3.15 -8.34 -13.75
N ARG A 150 3.49 -8.66 -12.51
CA ARG A 150 2.61 -8.77 -11.33
C ARG A 150 2.90 -7.75 -10.23
N SER A 151 3.72 -6.75 -10.53
CA SER A 151 4.23 -5.74 -9.57
C SER A 151 3.83 -4.34 -10.00
N GLU A 152 4.06 -3.34 -9.15
CA GLU A 152 4.04 -1.94 -9.56
C GLU A 152 5.18 -1.57 -10.54
N SER A 153 6.00 -2.54 -11.00
CA SER A 153 7.11 -2.33 -11.96
C SER A 153 6.76 -1.43 -13.16
N PRO A 154 5.54 -1.45 -13.76
CA PRO A 154 5.21 -0.55 -14.85
C PRO A 154 5.15 0.94 -14.47
N PHE A 155 4.99 1.27 -13.18
CA PHE A 155 4.89 2.64 -12.69
C PHE A 155 6.27 3.25 -12.32
N PHE A 156 7.27 2.44 -11.99
CA PHE A 156 8.61 2.91 -11.58
C PHE A 156 9.39 3.71 -12.65
N PRO A 157 9.34 3.37 -13.96
CA PRO A 157 10.04 4.17 -14.99
C PRO A 157 9.62 5.64 -14.98
N PHE A 158 8.37 5.92 -14.60
CA PHE A 158 7.86 7.28 -14.48
C PHE A 158 8.57 8.08 -13.36
N VAL A 159 9.03 7.39 -12.32
CA VAL A 159 9.67 7.98 -11.13
C VAL A 159 11.18 8.15 -11.34
N SER A 160 11.82 7.25 -12.09
CA SER A 160 13.28 7.22 -12.23
C SER A 160 13.87 8.17 -13.27
N GLU A 161 13.06 8.75 -14.17
CA GLU A 161 13.57 9.42 -15.38
C GLU A 161 13.52 10.96 -15.35
N LYS A 162 13.06 11.60 -14.26
CA LYS A 162 12.89 13.07 -14.21
C LYS A 162 13.59 13.73 -13.02
N PRO A 163 14.39 14.80 -13.26
CA PRO A 163 15.08 15.53 -12.18
C PRO A 163 14.16 16.03 -11.07
N ARG A 164 12.95 16.48 -11.41
CA ARG A 164 11.95 16.95 -10.43
C ARG A 164 11.53 15.84 -9.45
N VAL A 165 11.42 14.60 -9.92
CA VAL A 165 11.02 13.47 -9.09
C VAL A 165 12.13 13.07 -8.12
N LEU A 166 13.37 13.02 -8.60
CA LEU A 166 14.54 12.76 -7.77
C LEU A 166 14.71 13.84 -6.69
N MET A 167 14.52 15.11 -7.05
CA MET A 167 14.56 16.22 -6.11
C MET A 167 13.45 16.10 -5.05
N ARG A 168 12.22 15.75 -5.46
CA ARG A 168 11.11 15.54 -4.51
C ARG A 168 11.37 14.38 -3.55
N PHE A 169 11.95 13.28 -4.05
CA PHE A 169 12.36 12.15 -3.21
C PHE A 169 13.45 12.54 -2.21
N ALA A 170 14.44 13.32 -2.63
CA ALA A 170 15.50 13.83 -1.77
C ALA A 170 14.95 14.79 -0.69
N ASP A 171 14.12 15.75 -1.09
CA ASP A 171 13.48 16.70 -0.18
C ASP A 171 12.60 15.98 0.85
N GLY A 172 11.78 15.02 0.39
CA GLY A 172 10.96 14.20 1.27
C GLY A 172 11.81 13.40 2.26
N SER A 173 12.96 12.88 1.82
CA SER A 173 13.87 12.10 2.67
C SER A 173 14.44 12.95 3.81
N ILE A 174 14.75 14.21 3.52
CA ILE A 174 15.20 15.18 4.52
C ILE A 174 14.04 15.58 5.43
N HIS A 175 12.89 15.94 4.85
CA HIS A 175 11.77 16.52 5.59
C HIS A 175 11.09 15.52 6.52
N TYR A 176 10.79 14.31 6.02
CA TYR A 176 10.03 13.31 6.78
C TYR A 176 10.92 12.36 7.58
N PHE A 177 12.14 12.13 7.12
CA PHE A 177 13.04 11.13 7.70
C PHE A 177 14.37 11.70 8.20
N LYS A 178 14.51 13.04 8.26
CA LYS A 178 15.74 13.73 8.71
C LYS A 178 17.00 13.26 7.97
N GLY A 179 16.87 12.85 6.71
CA GLY A 179 17.97 12.32 5.89
C GLY A 179 18.28 10.84 6.12
N ALA A 180 17.45 10.10 6.87
CA ALA A 180 17.69 8.70 7.19
C ALA A 180 17.55 7.73 5.99
N LEU A 181 17.06 8.22 4.84
CA LEU A 181 17.00 7.47 3.59
C LEU A 181 18.20 7.76 2.64
N THR A 182 19.27 8.38 3.14
CA THR A 182 20.51 8.59 2.37
C THR A 182 21.41 7.37 2.41
N GLU A 183 22.32 7.23 1.43
CA GLU A 183 23.30 6.11 1.36
C GLU A 183 24.10 5.92 2.66
N LYS A 184 24.29 7.00 3.44
CA LYS A 184 25.00 6.95 4.73
C LYS A 184 24.20 6.31 5.87
N VAL A 185 22.87 6.27 5.80
CA VAL A 185 22.00 5.88 6.92
C VAL A 185 21.28 4.54 6.68
N LEU A 186 21.24 4.05 5.44
CA LEU A 186 20.75 2.71 5.11
C LEU A 186 21.40 1.56 5.92
N PRO A 187 22.69 1.59 6.29
CA PRO A 187 23.28 0.57 7.17
C PRO A 187 22.82 0.67 8.63
N ALA A 188 22.32 1.83 9.09
CA ALA A 188 21.95 2.06 10.49
C ALA A 188 20.57 1.46 10.88
N PHE A 189 19.78 0.98 9.91
CA PHE A 189 18.56 0.19 10.15
C PHE A 189 18.83 -1.30 10.36
N GLU A 190 20.10 -1.74 10.35
CA GLU A 190 20.53 -3.02 10.93
C GLU A 190 20.46 -2.98 12.47
N MET A 191 19.29 -2.72 13.06
CA MET A 191 19.07 -3.06 14.46
C MET A 191 18.93 -4.59 14.55
N LYS A 192 20.07 -5.23 14.79
CA LYS A 192 20.15 -6.58 15.33
C LYS A 192 19.56 -6.58 16.74
N GLU A 193 18.72 -7.59 16.98
CA GLU A 193 18.36 -8.14 18.29
C GLU A 193 17.60 -7.20 19.23
N GLU A 194 16.26 -7.34 19.26
CA GLU A 194 15.44 -7.37 20.49
C GLU A 194 13.95 -7.27 20.12
N PHE A 195 13.29 -8.37 19.76
CA PHE A 195 11.84 -8.54 19.94
C PHE A 195 11.49 -10.04 19.85
N SER A 196 11.85 -10.79 20.89
CA SER A 196 11.46 -12.21 21.05
C SER A 196 10.33 -12.37 22.06
N ALA A 197 9.14 -11.81 21.78
CA ALA A 197 7.93 -12.15 22.54
C ALA A 197 6.64 -11.70 21.80
N TYR A 198 6.32 -12.28 20.66
CA TYR A 198 4.95 -12.24 20.15
C TYR A 198 4.43 -13.67 19.94
N PRO A 199 3.36 -14.09 20.64
CA PRO A 199 2.70 -15.36 20.35
C PRO A 199 2.15 -15.31 18.92
N LYS A 200 2.28 -16.44 18.20
CA LYS A 200 1.81 -16.57 16.82
C LYS A 200 0.29 -16.38 16.78
N ASN A 201 -0.18 -15.37 16.05
CA ASN A 201 -1.59 -15.22 15.73
C ASN A 201 -1.98 -16.24 14.65
N GLU A 202 -2.92 -17.12 14.97
CA GLU A 202 -3.58 -18.02 14.01
C GLU A 202 -4.64 -17.21 13.22
N PRO A 203 -4.53 -17.10 11.89
CA PRO A 203 -5.43 -16.25 11.09
C PRO A 203 -6.76 -16.94 10.70
N THR A 204 -7.01 -18.18 11.15
CA THR A 204 -8.20 -18.94 10.78
C THR A 204 -9.21 -18.97 11.91
N VAL A 205 -10.37 -18.33 11.70
CA VAL A 205 -11.60 -18.73 12.38
C VAL A 205 -11.98 -20.09 11.79
N GLU A 206 -11.75 -21.16 12.54
CA GLU A 206 -12.19 -22.50 12.13
C GLU A 206 -13.68 -22.45 11.75
N ARG A 207 -13.98 -22.87 10.53
CA ARG A 207 -15.35 -23.03 10.03
C ARG A 207 -16.02 -24.17 10.77
N THR A 208 -16.61 -23.89 11.92
CA THR A 208 -17.64 -24.72 12.54
C THR A 208 -18.52 -23.83 13.40
N TRP A 209 -19.73 -24.30 13.71
CA TRP A 209 -20.79 -23.63 14.50
C TRP A 209 -21.82 -22.82 13.72
N VAL A 210 -22.64 -23.53 12.94
CA VAL A 210 -24.10 -23.33 13.06
C VAL A 210 -24.54 -24.13 14.29
N ARG A 211 -25.08 -23.49 15.32
CA ARG A 211 -25.80 -24.21 16.39
C ARG A 211 -27.07 -24.80 15.78
N ALA A 212 -27.20 -26.12 15.83
CA ALA A 212 -28.50 -26.75 15.64
C ALA A 212 -29.44 -26.24 16.73
N ALA A 213 -30.62 -25.76 16.32
CA ALA A 213 -31.66 -25.31 17.22
C ALA A 213 -32.05 -26.44 18.18
N GLU A 214 -32.21 -26.09 19.45
CA GLU A 214 -32.80 -26.91 20.49
C GLU A 214 -34.17 -27.40 20.03
N ARG A 215 -34.35 -28.73 19.91
CA ARG A 215 -35.68 -29.32 19.91
C ARG A 215 -36.01 -29.70 21.35
N SER A 216 -36.99 -28.98 21.87
CA SER A 216 -37.76 -29.26 23.09
C SER A 216 -38.35 -30.67 23.07
N SER A 217 -38.15 -31.40 24.17
CA SER A 217 -39.15 -32.25 24.82
C SER A 217 -38.75 -32.50 26.26
#